data_AF-A0A7C5XCE6-F1
#
_entry.id   AF-A0A7C5XCE6-F1
#
_cell.length_a   1.000
_cell.length_b   1.000
_cell.length_c   1.000
_cell.angle_alpha   90.00
_cell.angle_beta   90.00
_cell.angle_gamma   90.00
#
_symmetry.space_group_name_H-M   'P 1'
#
loop_
_entity.id
_entity.type
_entity.pdbx_description
1 polymer ?
#
loop_
_entity_poly.entity_id
_entity_poly.type
_entity_poly.pdbx_seq_one_letter_code
_entity_poly.pdbx_strand_id
1 'polypeptide(L)'
;MTLLRADKEGWEILGGGVLRKYVNGVNVTIAQFKLAKGSVVKPHSHRHEQVSIVVQGVVKFTVGSDVYVMRAGDLVHIPPNTIHSAEALEDSLVVDVYSPIRDDWVRGEDSYLRS
;
A
#
# COMPACT_ATOMS: atom_id res chain seq x y z
N MET A 1 -15.95 3.34 15.92
CA MET A 1 -16.22 2.33 14.88
C MET A 1 -16.27 3.03 13.54
N THR A 2 -15.43 2.62 12.58
CA THR A 2 -15.37 3.23 11.24
C THR A 2 -15.74 2.18 10.21
N LEU A 3 -16.66 2.50 9.30
CA LEU A 3 -17.11 1.60 8.24
C LEU A 3 -16.90 2.27 6.88
N LEU A 4 -16.02 1.68 6.07
CA LEU A 4 -15.89 2.03 4.65
C LEU A 4 -16.68 1.03 3.83
N ARG A 5 -17.70 1.52 3.12
CA ARG A 5 -18.56 0.72 2.25
C ARG A 5 -17.88 0.53 0.90
N ALA A 6 -17.99 -0.67 0.32
CA ALA A 6 -17.32 -1.02 -0.94
C ALA A 6 -17.90 -0.25 -2.15
N ASP A 7 -19.19 0.07 -2.09
CA ASP A 7 -20.03 0.70 -3.11
C ASP A 7 -20.06 2.23 -3.04
N LYS A 8 -19.41 2.85 -2.05
CA LYS A 8 -19.30 4.32 -1.96
C LYS A 8 -17.94 4.82 -2.46
N GLU A 9 -17.97 5.92 -3.20
CA GLU A 9 -16.77 6.66 -3.61
C GLU A 9 -15.99 7.10 -2.36
N GLY A 10 -14.76 6.60 -2.23
CA GLY A 10 -13.87 6.87 -1.11
C GLY A 10 -12.42 6.57 -1.43
N TRP A 11 -12.11 6.50 -2.73
CA TRP A 11 -10.74 6.35 -3.22
C TRP A 11 -10.11 7.74 -3.28
N GLU A 12 -9.06 7.92 -2.49
CA GLU A 12 -8.18 9.04 -2.61
C GLU A 12 -7.26 8.83 -3.82
N ILE A 13 -7.16 9.84 -4.68
CA ILE A 13 -6.25 9.85 -5.82
C ILE A 13 -4.89 10.31 -5.33
N LEU A 14 -3.88 9.43 -5.38
CA LEU A 14 -2.51 9.77 -5.01
C LEU A 14 -1.67 10.24 -6.22
N GLY A 15 -2.16 9.98 -7.44
CA GLY A 15 -1.47 10.29 -8.69
C GLY A 15 -0.85 9.05 -9.33
N GLY A 16 -0.40 9.16 -10.59
CA GLY A 16 0.34 8.09 -11.27
C GLY A 16 -0.41 6.75 -11.42
N GLY A 17 -1.75 6.78 -11.41
CA GLY A 17 -2.60 5.57 -11.43
C GLY A 17 -2.72 4.85 -10.10
N VAL A 18 -2.28 5.47 -8.99
CA VAL A 18 -2.39 4.96 -7.63
C VAL A 18 -3.60 5.57 -6.94
N LEU A 19 -4.50 4.72 -6.46
CA LEU A 19 -5.63 5.09 -5.61
C LEU A 19 -5.52 4.39 -4.26
N ARG A 20 -5.88 5.08 -3.18
CA ARG A 20 -5.86 4.53 -1.82
C ARG A 20 -7.20 4.71 -1.13
N LYS A 21 -7.57 3.77 -0.28
CA LYS A 21 -8.52 4.01 0.82
C LYS A 21 -8.06 3.21 2.03
N TYR A 22 -8.27 3.73 3.23
CA TYR A 22 -7.75 3.09 4.43
C TYR A 22 -8.61 3.39 5.66
N VAL A 23 -8.49 2.53 6.66
CA VAL A 23 -9.09 2.73 7.99
C VAL A 23 -8.01 2.59 9.06
N ASN A 24 -8.05 3.48 10.04
CA ASN A 24 -7.27 3.36 11.26
C ASN A 24 -8.11 2.69 12.35
N GLY A 25 -7.58 1.63 12.93
CA GLY A 25 -7.98 1.12 14.24
C GLY A 25 -7.22 1.82 15.36
N VAL A 26 -7.14 1.17 16.52
CA VAL A 26 -6.33 1.66 17.65
C VAL A 26 -4.84 1.39 17.42
N ASN A 27 -4.51 0.20 16.92
CA ASN A 27 -3.11 -0.26 16.78
C ASN A 27 -2.69 -0.52 15.32
N VAL A 28 -3.66 -0.60 14.41
CA VAL A 28 -3.42 -1.04 13.04
C VAL A 28 -4.08 -0.10 12.04
N THR A 29 -3.40 0.14 10.93
CA THR A 29 -4.01 0.71 9.73
C THR A 29 -4.17 -0.40 8.70
N ILE A 30 -5.35 -0.49 8.08
CA ILE A 30 -5.55 -1.34 6.92
C ILE A 30 -5.85 -0.42 5.73
N ALA A 31 -5.06 -0.56 4.68
CA ALA A 31 -5.20 0.17 3.44
C ALA A 31 -5.49 -0.78 2.28
N GLN A 32 -6.32 -0.32 1.35
CA GLN A 32 -6.41 -0.91 0.02
C GLN A 32 -5.78 0.07 -0.96
N PHE A 33 -4.98 -0.45 -1.88
CA PHE A 33 -4.40 0.27 -3.01
C PHE A 33 -4.89 -0.34 -4.31
N LYS A 34 -5.46 0.49 -5.18
CA LYS A 34 -5.63 0.15 -6.60
C LYS A 34 -4.47 0.74 -7.36
N LEU A 35 -3.80 -0.10 -8.13
CA LEU A 35 -2.68 0.28 -8.96
C LEU A 35 -3.05 -0.04 -10.41
N ALA A 36 -3.10 0.98 -11.27
CA ALA A 36 -3.19 0.74 -12.70
C ALA A 36 -1.89 0.10 -13.20
N LYS A 37 -1.96 -0.69 -14.28
CA LYS A 37 -0.77 -1.25 -14.92
C LYS A 37 0.24 -0.14 -15.23
N GLY A 38 1.50 -0.37 -14.83
CA GLY A 38 2.60 0.57 -14.98
C GLY A 38 2.69 1.62 -13.87
N SER A 39 1.75 1.67 -12.92
CA SER A 39 1.87 2.52 -11.74
C SER A 39 3.06 2.11 -10.88
N VAL A 40 3.78 3.10 -10.38
CA VAL A 40 4.95 2.91 -9.51
C VAL A 40 4.73 3.63 -8.19
N VAL A 41 4.79 2.89 -7.10
CA VAL A 41 4.99 3.44 -5.76
C VAL A 41 6.50 3.54 -5.54
N LYS A 42 7.00 4.78 -5.47
CA LYS A 42 8.43 5.07 -5.40
C LYS A 42 9.09 4.45 -4.15
N PRO A 43 10.40 4.17 -4.20
CA PRO A 43 11.15 3.72 -3.03
C PRO A 43 10.98 4.65 -1.84
N HIS A 44 10.58 4.08 -0.71
CA HIS A 44 10.42 4.80 0.54
C HIS A 44 10.61 3.84 1.73
N SER A 45 10.60 4.39 2.94
CA SER A 45 10.65 3.64 4.18
C SER A 45 9.86 4.36 5.25
N HIS A 46 9.29 3.63 6.19
CA HIS A 46 8.58 4.18 7.33
C HIS A 46 8.79 3.29 8.55
N ARG A 47 8.53 3.81 9.74
CA ARG A 47 8.77 3.10 11.01
C ARG A 47 7.76 1.98 11.29
N HIS A 48 6.68 1.93 10.51
CA HIS A 48 5.58 1.02 10.72
C HIS A 48 5.95 -0.34 10.10
N GLU A 49 5.75 -1.42 10.84
CA GLU A 49 5.81 -2.76 10.26
C GLU A 49 4.68 -2.88 9.23
N GLN A 50 4.96 -3.49 8.08
CA GLN A 50 3.99 -3.65 7.00
C GLN A 50 3.88 -5.11 6.56
N VAL A 51 2.64 -5.57 6.36
CA VAL A 51 2.35 -6.81 5.64
C VAL A 51 1.47 -6.48 4.44
N SER A 52 1.92 -6.84 3.26
CA SER A 52 1.23 -6.61 2.00
C SER A 52 0.68 -7.92 1.43
N ILE A 53 -0.53 -7.85 0.91
CA ILE A 53 -1.25 -8.98 0.29
C ILE A 53 -1.72 -8.55 -1.08
N VAL A 54 -1.32 -9.27 -2.13
CA VAL A 54 -1.89 -9.05 -3.46
C VAL A 54 -3.23 -9.77 -3.53
N VAL A 55 -4.32 -9.02 -3.70
CA VAL A 55 -5.68 -9.57 -3.81
C VAL A 55 -6.04 -9.85 -5.26
N GLN A 56 -5.55 -9.02 -6.18
CA GLN A 56 -5.75 -9.16 -7.63
C GLN A 56 -4.54 -8.62 -8.38
N GLY A 57 -4.25 -9.20 -9.54
CA GLY A 57 -3.21 -8.74 -10.46
C GLY A 57 -1.82 -9.27 -10.11
N VAL A 58 -0.80 -8.57 -10.60
CA VAL A 58 0.61 -8.92 -10.45
C VAL A 58 1.42 -7.66 -10.15
N VAL A 59 2.17 -7.69 -9.05
CA VAL A 59 2.96 -6.56 -8.57
C VAL A 59 4.40 -7.01 -8.33
N LYS A 60 5.36 -6.26 -8.88
CA LYS A 60 6.77 -6.40 -8.54
C LYS A 60 7.07 -5.56 -7.30
N PHE A 61 7.34 -6.23 -6.19
CA PHE A 61 7.85 -5.62 -4.98
C PHE A 61 9.38 -5.66 -4.95
N THR A 62 9.99 -4.56 -4.52
CA THR A 62 11.39 -4.54 -4.10
C THR A 62 11.41 -4.26 -2.61
N VAL A 63 12.08 -5.10 -1.82
CA VAL A 63 12.20 -4.98 -0.36
C VAL A 63 13.66 -5.14 0.01
N GLY A 64 14.31 -4.05 0.40
CA GLY A 64 15.76 -4.01 0.55
C GLY A 64 16.45 -4.31 -0.78
N SER A 65 17.27 -5.37 -0.82
CA SER A 65 17.94 -5.87 -2.04
C SER A 65 17.10 -6.87 -2.84
N ASP A 66 16.03 -7.39 -2.25
CA ASP A 66 15.30 -8.52 -2.82
C ASP A 66 14.15 -8.04 -3.69
N VAL A 67 13.91 -8.78 -4.77
CA VAL A 67 12.84 -8.48 -5.74
C VAL A 67 11.90 -9.67 -5.83
N TYR A 68 10.61 -9.40 -5.68
CA TYR A 68 9.55 -10.40 -5.67
C TYR A 68 8.49 -10.02 -6.72
N VAL A 69 8.17 -10.95 -7.63
CA VAL A 69 7.01 -10.82 -8.51
C VAL A 69 5.85 -11.56 -7.86
N MET A 70 4.99 -10.80 -7.17
CA MET A 70 3.88 -11.31 -6.38
C MET A 70 2.60 -11.33 -7.21
N ARG A 71 1.79 -12.37 -7.02
CA ARG A 71 0.47 -12.58 -7.66
C ARG A 71 -0.63 -12.66 -6.62
N ALA A 72 -1.88 -12.66 -7.06
CA ALA A 72 -3.03 -12.83 -6.18
C ALA A 72 -2.87 -14.02 -5.22
N GLY A 73 -2.96 -13.75 -3.92
CA GLY A 73 -2.76 -14.72 -2.84
C GLY A 73 -1.38 -14.65 -2.16
N ASP A 74 -0.38 -14.02 -2.78
CA ASP A 74 0.96 -13.88 -2.20
C ASP A 74 0.98 -12.80 -1.11
N LEU A 75 1.84 -13.00 -0.11
CA LEU A 75 2.07 -12.08 1.01
C LEU A 75 3.56 -11.74 1.10
N VAL A 76 3.86 -10.51 1.51
CA VAL A 76 5.22 -10.10 1.89
C VAL A 76 5.18 -9.32 3.20
N HIS A 77 6.11 -9.65 4.09
CA HIS A 77 6.36 -8.88 5.30
C HIS A 77 7.54 -7.93 5.07
N ILE A 78 7.35 -6.67 5.42
CA ILE A 78 8.32 -5.58 5.28
C ILE A 78 8.61 -5.05 6.69
N PRO A 79 9.81 -5.32 7.23
CA PRO A 79 10.21 -4.84 8.54
C PRO A 79 10.28 -3.30 8.60
N PRO A 80 10.12 -2.70 9.79
CA PRO A 80 10.28 -1.26 10.00
C PRO A 80 11.56 -0.70 9.38
N ASN A 81 11.45 0.48 8.76
CA ASN A 81 12.53 1.24 8.12
C ASN A 81 13.25 0.50 6.97
N THR A 82 12.71 -0.62 6.49
CA THR A 82 13.22 -1.28 5.28
C THR A 82 12.79 -0.49 4.06
N ILE A 83 13.73 -0.11 3.19
CA ILE A 83 13.39 0.56 1.93
C ILE A 83 12.61 -0.41 1.05
N HIS A 84 11.47 0.02 0.52
CA HIS A 84 10.64 -0.79 -0.36
C HIS A 84 9.95 0.06 -1.44
N SER A 85 9.60 -0.59 -2.55
CA SER A 85 8.85 -0.01 -3.68
C SER A 85 7.94 -1.06 -4.32
N ALA A 86 6.96 -0.60 -5.10
CA ALA A 86 6.07 -1.48 -5.86
C ALA A 86 5.86 -0.97 -7.29
N GLU A 87 5.83 -1.87 -8.26
CA GLU A 87 5.46 -1.61 -9.65
C GLU A 87 4.36 -2.58 -10.07
N ALA A 88 3.23 -2.06 -10.53
CA ALA A 88 2.12 -2.86 -11.01
C ALA A 88 2.39 -3.38 -12.43
N LEU A 89 2.55 -4.69 -12.59
CA LEU A 89 2.74 -5.34 -13.90
C LEU A 89 1.39 -5.58 -14.61
N GLU A 90 0.31 -5.62 -13.83
CA GLU A 90 -1.09 -5.67 -14.25
C GLU A 90 -1.93 -4.71 -13.38
N ASP A 91 -3.16 -4.42 -13.80
CA ASP A 91 -4.12 -3.75 -12.92
C ASP A 91 -4.32 -4.57 -11.65
N SER A 92 -3.98 -3.98 -10.50
CA SER A 92 -3.79 -4.71 -9.25
C SER A 92 -4.56 -4.09 -8.09
N LEU A 93 -4.98 -4.96 -7.17
CA LEU A 93 -5.52 -4.58 -5.87
C LEU A 93 -4.61 -5.18 -4.79
N VAL A 94 -4.04 -4.32 -3.95
CA VAL A 94 -3.17 -4.70 -2.83
C VAL A 94 -3.83 -4.27 -1.53
N VAL A 95 -3.74 -5.11 -0.51
CA VAL A 95 -4.12 -4.78 0.87
C VAL A 95 -2.84 -4.71 1.70
N ASP A 96 -2.63 -3.57 2.33
CA ASP A 96 -1.52 -3.35 3.25
C ASP A 96 -2.03 -3.20 4.67
N VAL A 97 -1.38 -3.89 5.60
CA VAL A 97 -1.63 -3.82 7.03
C VAL A 97 -0.39 -3.23 7.69
N TYR A 98 -0.58 -2.23 8.54
CA TYR A 98 0.50 -1.54 9.23
C TYR A 98 0.33 -1.58 10.75
N SER A 99 1.44 -1.68 11.48
CA SER A 99 1.48 -1.40 12.92
C SER A 99 2.76 -0.65 13.33
N PRO A 100 2.69 0.42 14.15
CA PRO A 100 1.48 1.08 14.64
C PRO A 100 0.67 1.71 13.48
N ILE A 101 -0.39 2.45 13.80
CA ILE A 101 -1.18 3.13 12.77
C ILE A 101 -0.33 4.11 11.94
N ARG A 102 -0.73 4.35 10.70
CA ARG A 102 -0.21 5.38 9.78
C ARG A 102 -0.61 6.79 10.22
N ASP A 103 -0.10 7.19 11.37
CA ASP A 103 -0.27 8.53 11.93
C ASP A 103 0.32 9.62 11.03
N ASP A 104 1.36 9.31 10.26
CA ASP A 104 1.92 10.19 9.24
C ASP A 104 0.87 10.57 8.18
N TRP A 105 0.03 9.62 7.74
CA TRP A 105 -1.07 9.91 6.81
C TRP A 105 -2.14 10.81 7.43
N VAL A 106 -2.43 10.62 8.72
CA VAL A 106 -3.38 11.47 9.47
C VAL A 106 -2.86 12.90 9.58
N ARG A 107 -1.53 13.08 9.73
CA ARG A 107 -0.87 14.38 9.75
C ARG A 107 -0.64 14.99 8.35
N GLY A 108 -0.96 14.26 7.27
CA GLY A 108 -0.72 14.72 5.90
C GLY A 108 0.74 14.65 5.45
N GLU A 109 1.57 13.85 6.12
CA GLU A 109 3.01 13.68 5.86
C GLU A 109 3.28 12.56 4.82
N ASP A 110 2.34 12.30 3.92
CA ASP A 110 2.35 11.18 2.98
C ASP A 110 2.73 11.58 1.55
N SER A 111 3.44 12.70 1.40
CA SER A 111 3.88 13.24 0.12
C SER A 111 4.74 12.29 -0.71
N TYR A 112 5.46 11.36 -0.06
CA TYR A 112 6.25 10.34 -0.74
C TYR A 112 5.40 9.29 -1.49
N LEU A 113 4.11 9.16 -1.17
CA LEU A 113 3.16 8.32 -1.92
C LEU A 113 2.49 9.05 -3.08
N ARG A 114 2.69 10.37 -3.19
CA ARG A 114 1.98 11.21 -4.14
C ARG A 114 2.86 11.55 -5.35
N SER A 115 2.24 11.75 -6.50
CA SER A 115 2.90 12.16 -7.76
C SER A 115 2.11 13.22 -8.49
#